data_AF-A0A6V7M7S3-F1
#
_entry.id   AF-A0A6V7M7S3-F1
#
_cell.length_a   1.000
_cell.length_b   1.000
_cell.length_c   1.000
_cell.angle_alpha   90.00
_cell.angle_beta   90.00
_cell.angle_gamma   90.00
#
_symmetry.space_group_name_H-M   'P 1'
#
loop_
_entity.id
_entity.type
_entity.pdbx_description
1 polymer ?
#
loop_
_entity_poly.entity_id
_entity_poly.type
_entity_poly.pdbx_seq_one_letter_code
_entity_poly.pdbx_strand_id
1 'polypeptide(L)'
;KQCQVGVLPLGTGNDLARVLGWGSAFDDDAHLPQVLERYEKAGTKMLDRWSIMTFERSISVPCRKMSTSQVDAGLSVSMVHQYEDNVYSHLTNIMQSDQDTIVISSA
;
A
#
# COMPACT_ATOMS: atom_id res chain seq x y z
N LYS A 1 -5.53 34.31 -3.13
CA LYS A 1 -6.96 33.96 -2.97
C LYS A 1 -7.05 32.45 -2.84
N GLN A 2 -7.77 31.92 -1.85
CA GLN A 2 -7.98 30.49 -1.68
C GLN A 2 -9.31 30.12 -2.33
N CYS A 3 -9.30 29.17 -3.26
CA CYS A 3 -10.52 28.69 -3.92
C CYS A 3 -11.23 27.67 -3.03
N GLN A 4 -12.56 27.69 -3.06
CA GLN A 4 -13.36 26.61 -2.48
C GLN A 4 -13.21 25.36 -3.35
N VAL A 5 -13.18 24.19 -2.70
CA VAL A 5 -13.01 22.90 -3.37
C VAL A 5 -14.21 22.02 -3.05
N GLY A 6 -14.80 21.44 -4.09
CA GLY A 6 -15.85 20.42 -4.02
C GLY A 6 -15.33 19.05 -4.44
N VAL A 7 -15.96 17.96 -4.00
CA VAL A 7 -15.62 16.59 -4.39
C VAL A 7 -16.85 15.94 -5.03
N LEU A 8 -16.79 15.77 -6.36
CA LEU A 8 -17.78 15.00 -7.12
C LEU A 8 -17.43 13.50 -7.04
N PRO A 9 -18.30 12.65 -6.45
CA PRO A 9 -17.99 11.25 -6.18
C PRO A 9 -18.10 10.34 -7.40
N LEU A 10 -17.10 10.35 -8.29
CA LEU A 10 -17.06 9.51 -9.51
C LEU A 10 -16.33 8.16 -9.32
N GLY A 11 -15.49 8.05 -8.29
CA GLY A 11 -14.69 6.85 -8.02
C GLY A 11 -15.37 5.90 -7.02
N THR A 12 -14.61 4.92 -6.51
CA THR A 12 -15.09 4.04 -5.42
C THR A 12 -14.71 4.58 -4.03
N GLY A 13 -13.57 5.29 -3.91
CA GLY A 13 -13.03 5.88 -2.67
C GLY A 13 -13.55 7.29 -2.35
N ASN A 14 -14.87 7.47 -2.26
CA ASN A 14 -15.52 8.79 -2.10
C ASN A 14 -15.80 9.19 -0.65
N ASP A 15 -14.97 8.76 0.31
CA ASP A 15 -15.29 8.93 1.74
C ASP A 15 -15.44 10.40 2.16
N LEU A 16 -14.62 11.29 1.59
CA LEU A 16 -14.75 12.72 1.86
C LEU A 16 -16.08 13.29 1.36
N ALA A 17 -16.59 12.85 0.21
CA ALA A 17 -17.90 13.27 -0.30
C ALA A 17 -19.04 12.77 0.60
N ARG A 18 -18.96 11.54 1.10
CA ARG A 18 -19.93 10.98 2.05
C ARG A 18 -19.94 11.76 3.37
N VAL A 19 -18.77 11.99 3.94
CA VAL A 19 -18.60 12.71 5.23
C VAL A 19 -19.07 14.16 5.12
N LEU A 20 -18.79 14.82 3.99
CA LEU A 20 -19.20 16.22 3.76
C LEU A 20 -20.64 16.36 3.26
N GLY A 21 -21.33 15.26 2.97
CA GLY A 21 -22.73 15.25 2.57
C GLY A 21 -22.98 15.55 1.08
N TRP A 22 -21.99 15.36 0.22
CA TRP A 22 -22.13 15.50 -1.24
C TRP A 22 -22.59 14.23 -1.94
N GLY A 23 -22.78 13.14 -1.19
CA GLY A 23 -23.29 11.86 -1.69
C GLY A 23 -22.23 10.77 -1.81
N SER A 24 -22.68 9.55 -2.10
CA SER A 24 -21.83 8.35 -2.18
C SER A 24 -21.28 8.08 -3.58
N ALA A 25 -22.03 8.48 -4.61
CA ALA A 25 -21.72 8.30 -6.02
C ALA A 25 -22.46 9.37 -6.83
N PHE A 26 -21.91 9.69 -7.99
CA PHE A 26 -22.59 10.43 -9.05
C PHE A 26 -22.94 9.42 -10.13
N ASP A 27 -24.22 9.09 -10.26
CA ASP A 27 -24.77 8.10 -11.19
C ASP A 27 -25.33 8.75 -12.46
N ASP A 28 -25.73 7.91 -13.43
CA ASP A 28 -26.25 8.37 -14.73
C ASP A 28 -27.58 9.12 -14.62
N ASP A 29 -28.33 8.88 -13.54
CA ASP A 29 -29.59 9.58 -13.23
C ASP A 29 -29.34 10.96 -12.58
N ALA A 30 -28.11 11.26 -12.17
CA ALA A 30 -27.76 12.54 -11.58
C ALA A 30 -27.66 13.65 -12.63
N HIS A 31 -28.60 14.59 -12.59
CA HIS A 31 -28.54 15.79 -13.43
C HIS A 31 -27.44 16.76 -12.95
N LEU A 32 -26.34 16.82 -13.72
CA LEU A 32 -25.19 17.69 -13.43
C LEU A 32 -25.57 19.14 -13.06
N PRO A 33 -26.49 19.84 -13.77
CA PRO A 33 -26.84 21.22 -13.41
C PRO A 33 -27.43 21.35 -11.99
N GLN A 34 -28.27 20.41 -11.57
CA GLN A 34 -28.84 20.41 -10.22
C GLN A 34 -27.79 20.11 -9.16
N VAL A 35 -26.82 19.25 -9.47
CA VAL A 35 -25.68 18.98 -8.58
C VAL A 35 -24.82 20.24 -8.43
N LEU A 36 -24.52 20.94 -9.52
CA LEU A 36 -23.77 22.19 -9.45
C LEU A 36 -24.47 23.28 -8.63
N GLU A 37 -25.79 23.41 -8.76
CA GLU A 37 -26.58 24.34 -7.94
C GLU A 37 -26.48 24.00 -6.44
N ARG A 38 -26.49 22.70 -6.08
CA ARG A 38 -26.28 22.27 -4.69
C ARG A 38 -24.87 22.58 -4.20
N TYR A 39 -23.86 22.48 -5.07
CA TYR A 39 -22.47 22.79 -4.71
C TYR A 39 -22.26 24.28 -4.51
N GLU A 40 -22.87 25.12 -5.35
CA GLU A 40 -22.83 26.58 -5.22
C GLU A 40 -23.42 27.04 -3.87
N LYS A 41 -24.50 26.39 -3.43
CA LYS A 41 -25.17 26.68 -2.15
C LYS A 41 -24.55 25.94 -0.95
N ALA A 42 -23.58 25.05 -1.17
CA ALA A 42 -23.03 24.23 -0.10
C ALA A 42 -22.21 25.06 0.89
N GLY A 43 -22.37 24.76 2.18
CA GLY A 43 -21.58 25.37 3.23
C GLY A 43 -20.11 24.95 3.16
N THR A 44 -19.19 25.89 3.35
CA THR A 44 -17.76 25.58 3.45
C THR A 44 -17.45 25.01 4.83
N LYS A 45 -16.63 23.94 4.88
CA LYS A 45 -16.08 23.38 6.13
C LYS A 45 -14.56 23.45 6.11
N MET A 46 -13.97 23.78 7.24
CA MET A 46 -12.53 23.74 7.43
C MET A 46 -12.07 22.30 7.58
N LEU A 47 -10.97 21.94 6.92
CA LEU A 47 -10.35 20.63 6.97
C LEU A 47 -8.87 20.77 7.26
N ASP A 48 -8.33 19.83 8.04
CA ASP A 48 -6.89 19.70 8.22
C ASP A 48 -6.27 19.02 7.01
N ARG A 49 -5.14 19.55 6.54
CA ARG A 49 -4.33 18.93 5.49
C ARG A 49 -3.00 18.48 6.07
N TRP A 50 -2.81 17.18 6.17
CA TRP A 50 -1.56 16.62 6.64
C TRP A 50 -0.55 16.61 5.48
N SER A 51 0.67 17.06 5.77
CA SER A 51 1.82 16.94 4.87
C SER A 51 2.85 16.08 5.57
N ILE A 52 3.09 14.90 5.01
CA ILE A 52 4.04 13.92 5.56
C ILE A 52 5.25 13.92 4.64
N MET A 53 6.42 14.22 5.21
CA MET A 53 7.69 14.12 4.51
C MET A 53 8.41 12.86 4.99
N THR A 54 8.61 11.90 4.09
CA THR A 54 9.29 10.64 4.40
C THR A 54 10.72 10.67 3.89
N PHE A 55 11.65 10.18 4.70
CA PHE A 55 13.03 9.96 4.31
C PHE A 55 13.38 8.50 4.56
N GLU A 56 13.96 7.86 3.55
CA GLU A 56 14.50 6.53 3.71
C GLU A 56 15.73 6.61 4.61
N ARG A 57 15.69 5.93 5.75
CA ARG A 57 16.83 5.79 6.65
C ARG A 57 17.10 4.31 6.80
N SER A 58 18.34 3.89 6.55
CA SER A 58 18.79 2.55 6.90
C SER A 58 18.77 2.44 8.42
N ILE A 59 17.64 1.97 8.96
CA ILE A 59 17.56 1.58 10.36
C ILE A 59 18.37 0.29 10.42
N SER A 60 19.60 0.37 10.93
CA SER A 60 20.32 -0.82 11.38
C SER A 60 19.53 -1.37 12.57
N VAL A 61 18.53 -2.19 12.29
CA VAL A 61 17.77 -2.88 13.33
C VAL A 61 18.81 -3.69 14.11
N PRO A 62 18.99 -3.47 15.42
CA PRO A 62 19.85 -4.33 16.21
C PRO A 62 19.21 -5.70 16.20
N CYS A 63 19.66 -6.56 15.30
CA CYS A 63 19.34 -7.98 15.33
C CYS A 63 19.76 -8.43 16.73
N ARG A 64 18.78 -8.87 17.53
CA ARG A 64 19.03 -9.49 18.83
C ARG A 64 19.83 -10.75 18.51
N LYS A 65 21.16 -10.63 18.52
CA LYS A 65 22.07 -11.76 18.40
C LYS A 65 21.80 -12.64 19.61
N MET A 66 20.94 -13.64 19.45
CA MET A 66 20.99 -14.82 20.28
C MET A 66 22.43 -15.31 20.18
N SER A 67 23.06 -15.46 21.33
CA SER A 67 24.48 -15.69 21.50
C SER A 67 24.97 -16.87 20.65
N THR A 68 25.56 -16.56 19.51
CA THR A 68 26.59 -17.39 18.89
C THR A 68 27.69 -16.44 18.43
N SER A 69 28.91 -16.80 18.82
CA SER A 69 30.17 -16.10 18.70
C SER A 69 30.32 -15.23 17.44
N GLN A 70 30.81 -14.01 17.65
CA GLN A 70 31.22 -12.99 16.68
C GLN A 70 31.26 -13.46 15.21
N VAL A 71 30.30 -13.00 14.39
CA VAL A 71 30.38 -13.10 12.93
C VAL A 71 30.24 -11.73 12.29
N ASP A 72 31.21 -11.49 11.40
CA ASP A 72 31.56 -10.32 10.60
C ASP A 72 30.46 -9.95 9.59
N ALA A 73 30.34 -8.68 9.21
CA ALA A 73 29.25 -8.17 8.38
C ALA A 73 29.21 -8.80 6.97
N GLY A 74 30.35 -9.27 6.46
CA GLY A 74 30.45 -10.01 5.19
C GLY A 74 29.73 -11.37 5.18
N LEU A 75 29.55 -12.00 6.35
CA LEU A 75 28.86 -13.30 6.46
C LEU A 75 27.33 -13.17 6.38
N SER A 76 26.79 -11.98 6.70
CA SER A 76 25.34 -11.73 6.63
C SER A 76 24.84 -11.63 5.19
N VAL A 77 25.62 -11.03 4.29
CA VAL A 77 25.30 -10.93 2.87
C VAL A 77 25.39 -12.29 2.18
N SER A 78 26.40 -13.10 2.51
CA SER A 78 26.51 -14.46 1.96
C SER A 78 25.38 -15.38 2.41
N MET A 79 24.89 -15.21 3.65
CA MET A 79 23.78 -16.00 4.17
C MET A 79 22.44 -15.60 3.52
N VAL A 80 22.23 -14.31 3.28
CA VAL A 80 21.05 -13.83 2.52
C VAL A 80 21.10 -14.33 1.08
N HIS A 81 22.25 -14.25 0.42
CA HIS A 81 22.39 -14.72 -0.95
C HIS A 81 22.16 -16.24 -1.07
N GLN A 82 22.67 -17.01 -0.11
CA GLN A 82 22.43 -18.46 -0.07
C GLN A 82 20.96 -18.79 0.18
N TYR A 83 20.26 -17.99 0.99
CA TYR A 83 18.82 -18.15 1.20
C TYR A 83 18.02 -17.85 -0.08
N GLU A 84 18.37 -16.78 -0.80
CA GLU A 84 17.75 -16.45 -2.09
C GLU A 84 17.98 -17.55 -3.14
N ASP A 85 19.20 -18.08 -3.25
CA ASP A 85 19.52 -19.16 -4.19
C ASP A 85 18.76 -20.45 -3.86
N ASN A 86 18.63 -20.76 -2.57
CA ASN A 86 17.86 -21.91 -2.11
C ASN A 86 16.38 -21.76 -2.44
N VAL A 87 15.77 -20.60 -2.16
CA VAL A 87 14.36 -20.31 -2.48
C VAL A 87 14.12 -20.35 -3.99
N TYR A 88 15.05 -19.84 -4.79
CA TYR A 88 14.93 -19.87 -6.25
C TYR A 88 14.95 -21.30 -6.79
N SER A 89 15.92 -22.12 -6.35
CA SER A 89 15.99 -23.54 -6.73
C SER A 89 14.72 -24.27 -6.30
N HIS A 90 14.20 -23.91 -5.13
CA HIS A 90 12.97 -24.45 -4.58
C HIS A 90 11.75 -24.27 -5.46
N LEU A 91 11.45 -23.00 -5.77
CA LEU A 91 10.29 -22.62 -6.56
C LEU A 91 10.40 -23.18 -7.99
N THR A 92 11.62 -23.24 -8.52
CA THR A 92 11.89 -23.84 -9.82
C THR A 92 11.57 -25.34 -9.83
N ASN A 93 11.95 -26.08 -8.78
CA ASN A 93 11.63 -27.50 -8.65
C ASN A 93 10.12 -27.73 -8.52
N ILE A 94 9.40 -26.86 -7.80
CA ILE A 94 7.93 -26.93 -7.70
C ILE A 94 7.27 -26.68 -9.07
N MET A 95 7.77 -25.71 -9.82
CA MET A 95 7.19 -25.36 -11.14
C MET A 95 7.49 -26.38 -12.23
N GLN A 96 8.62 -27.09 -12.14
CA GLN A 96 9.09 -28.00 -13.18
C GLN A 96 8.83 -29.49 -12.87
N SER A 97 8.34 -29.81 -11.67
CA SER A 97 8.06 -31.18 -11.30
C SER A 97 6.61 -31.56 -11.57
N ASP A 98 6.41 -32.59 -12.39
CA ASP A 98 5.12 -33.24 -12.63
C ASP A 98 4.80 -34.33 -11.57
N GLN A 99 5.57 -34.40 -10.49
CA GLN A 99 5.47 -35.42 -9.43
C GLN A 99 5.12 -34.77 -8.09
N ASP A 100 3.89 -35.00 -7.61
CA ASP A 100 3.34 -34.41 -6.38
C ASP A 100 4.25 -34.62 -5.14
N THR A 101 4.96 -35.75 -5.07
CA THR A 101 5.87 -36.09 -3.95
C THR A 101 7.05 -35.12 -3.84
N ILE A 102 7.62 -34.67 -4.97
CA ILE A 102 8.78 -33.78 -5.00
C ILE A 102 8.38 -32.36 -4.58
N VAL A 103 7.16 -31.95 -4.91
CA VAL A 103 6.57 -30.67 -4.51
C VAL A 103 6.36 -30.61 -2.99
N ILE A 104 5.90 -31.71 -2.37
CA ILE A 104 5.63 -31.77 -0.93
C ILE A 104 6.90 -31.87 -0.09
N SER A 105 7.90 -32.65 -0.51
CA SER A 105 9.19 -32.75 0.20
C SER A 105 10.03 -31.49 0.12
N SER A 106 9.63 -30.59 -0.77
CA SER A 106 10.25 -29.33 -0.99
C SER A 106 9.75 -28.31 0.08
N ALA A 107 8.44 -28.22 0.36
CA ALA A 107 7.86 -27.24 1.29
C ALA A 107 8.45 -27.20 2.72
#